data_AF-A0A165H3T2-F1
#
_entry.id   AF-A0A165H3T2-F1
#
_cell.length_a   1.000
_cell.length_b   1.000
_cell.length_c   1.000
_cell.angle_alpha   90.00
_cell.angle_beta   90.00
_cell.angle_gamma   90.00
#
_symmetry.space_group_name_H-M   'P 1'
#
loop_
_entity.id
_entity.type
_entity.pdbx_description
1 polymer ?
#
loop_
_entity_poly.entity_id
_entity_poly.type
_entity_poly.pdbx_seq_one_letter_code
_entity_poly.pdbx_strand_id
1 'polypeptide(L)'
;MIRTFEEVLQQGVPYDELVEEYMEDVVLRPDGDAPFTGLAYELSGDGKSLLYHGEYLEGLPHGISVFYHPNGNYKSKDTIFHGTGHGWSRRWDEQGNLIFLGEYIHGISARFREWDESRQLTDEKMEPSNMEKAIIDQRIRMYKQHWPEESAGLSYDFLENKGWPEE
;
A
#
# COMPACT_ATOMS: atom_id res chain seq x y z
N MET A 1 10.05 -4.09 7.15
CA MET A 1 10.44 -5.45 6.69
C MET A 1 9.15 -6.21 6.39
N ILE A 2 9.10 -7.09 5.39
CA ILE A 2 7.89 -7.91 5.16
C ILE A 2 7.85 -8.98 6.27
N ARG A 3 6.69 -9.17 6.88
CA ARG A 3 6.49 -10.17 7.94
C ARG A 3 6.36 -11.56 7.34
N THR A 4 6.85 -12.57 8.04
CA THR A 4 6.64 -13.98 7.71
C THR A 4 5.20 -14.41 8.01
N PHE A 5 4.77 -15.55 7.45
CA PHE A 5 3.46 -16.13 7.73
C PHE A 5 3.20 -16.28 9.23
N GLU A 6 4.16 -16.85 9.98
CA GLU A 6 4.02 -17.06 11.43
C GLU A 6 3.90 -15.74 12.20
N GLU A 7 4.70 -14.73 11.83
CA GLU A 7 4.62 -13.40 12.45
C GLU A 7 3.26 -12.73 12.20
N VAL A 8 2.71 -12.88 10.98
CA VAL A 8 1.39 -12.33 10.64
C VAL A 8 0.30 -12.98 11.47
N LEU A 9 0.28 -14.31 11.59
CA LEU A 9 -0.72 -15.02 12.39
C LEU A 9 -0.58 -14.73 13.89
N GLN A 10 0.64 -14.53 14.38
CA GLN A 10 0.87 -14.25 15.79
C GLN A 10 0.47 -12.83 16.20
N GLN A 11 0.65 -11.86 15.32
CA GLN A 11 0.49 -10.43 15.62
C GLN A 11 -0.81 -9.84 15.07
N GLY A 12 -1.39 -10.47 14.06
CA GLY A 12 -2.52 -9.93 13.32
C GLY A 12 -3.88 -10.48 13.75
N VAL A 13 -4.92 -9.83 13.24
CA VAL A 13 -6.32 -10.23 13.37
C VAL A 13 -6.84 -10.66 12.00
N PRO A 14 -7.62 -11.77 11.90
CA PRO A 14 -8.31 -12.09 10.65
C PRO A 14 -9.17 -10.92 10.17
N TYR A 15 -9.03 -10.52 8.92
CA TYR A 15 -9.72 -9.35 8.38
C TYR A 15 -11.24 -9.54 8.38
N ASP A 16 -11.73 -10.76 8.22
CA ASP A 16 -13.16 -11.12 8.27
C ASP A 16 -13.77 -11.06 9.69
N GLU A 17 -12.94 -10.96 10.73
CA GLU A 17 -13.37 -10.65 12.09
C GLU A 17 -13.53 -9.14 12.34
N LEU A 18 -12.98 -8.28 11.49
CA LEU A 18 -13.13 -6.83 11.60
C LEU A 18 -14.51 -6.38 11.08
N VAL A 19 -15.02 -5.30 11.66
CA VAL A 19 -16.32 -4.74 11.26
C VAL A 19 -16.09 -3.62 10.26
N GLU A 20 -16.64 -3.75 9.05
CA GLU A 20 -16.58 -2.68 8.04
C GLU A 20 -17.70 -1.64 8.27
N GLU A 21 -17.33 -0.37 8.42
CA GLU A 21 -18.29 0.74 8.47
C GLU A 21 -18.35 1.44 7.10
N TYR A 22 -19.31 1.01 6.28
CA TYR A 22 -19.46 1.43 4.87
C TYR A 22 -19.65 2.94 4.63
N MET A 23 -19.96 3.73 5.66
CA MET A 23 -20.15 5.18 5.50
C MET A 23 -18.84 5.97 5.62
N GLU A 24 -17.84 5.41 6.28
CA GLU A 24 -16.60 6.14 6.62
C GLU A 24 -15.34 5.52 6.00
N ASP A 25 -15.47 4.42 5.23
CA ASP A 25 -14.34 3.66 4.66
C ASP A 25 -13.31 3.23 5.72
N VAL A 26 -13.77 3.03 6.96
CA VAL A 26 -12.95 2.58 8.10
C VAL A 26 -13.30 1.14 8.48
N VAL A 27 -12.29 0.41 8.95
CA VAL A 27 -12.47 -0.86 9.64
C VAL A 27 -12.43 -0.65 11.15
N LEU A 28 -13.39 -1.23 11.84
CA LEU A 28 -13.50 -1.22 13.29
C LEU A 28 -12.97 -2.54 13.84
N ARG A 29 -12.71 -2.54 15.14
CA ARG A 29 -12.42 -3.76 15.90
C ARG A 29 -13.57 -4.78 15.81
N PRO A 30 -13.34 -6.07 16.15
CA PRO A 30 -14.37 -7.09 16.09
C PRO A 30 -15.63 -6.81 16.94
N ASP A 31 -15.52 -6.02 18.01
CA ASP A 31 -16.65 -5.58 18.83
C ASP A 31 -17.37 -4.34 18.28
N GLY A 32 -16.82 -3.71 17.23
CA GLY A 32 -17.35 -2.50 16.60
C GLY A 32 -17.22 -1.24 17.48
N ASP A 33 -16.41 -1.25 18.54
CA ASP A 33 -16.40 -0.18 19.54
C ASP A 33 -15.53 1.03 19.15
N ALA A 34 -14.51 0.79 18.33
CA ALA A 34 -13.52 1.77 17.94
C ALA A 34 -12.83 1.37 16.62
N PRO A 35 -12.22 2.34 15.91
CA PRO A 35 -11.40 2.06 14.74
C PRO A 35 -10.24 1.11 15.06
N PHE A 36 -9.96 0.21 14.11
CA PHE A 36 -8.90 -0.78 14.26
C PHE A 36 -7.51 -0.18 14.01
N THR A 37 -6.59 -0.43 14.94
CA THR A 37 -5.16 -0.11 14.79
C THR A 37 -4.37 -1.39 15.04
N GLY A 38 -3.64 -1.87 14.04
CA GLY A 38 -2.92 -3.14 14.13
C GLY A 38 -2.65 -3.78 12.78
N LEU A 39 -2.25 -5.05 12.82
CA LEU A 39 -2.04 -5.87 11.63
C LEU A 39 -3.32 -6.68 11.36
N ALA A 40 -3.83 -6.65 10.13
CA ALA A 40 -4.91 -7.52 9.68
C ALA A 40 -4.40 -8.47 8.58
N TYR A 41 -5.06 -9.62 8.42
CA TYR A 41 -4.70 -10.58 7.38
C TYR A 41 -5.89 -11.39 6.85
N GLU A 42 -5.74 -11.93 5.66
CA GLU A 42 -6.69 -12.86 5.05
C GLU A 42 -5.96 -14.14 4.64
N LEU A 43 -6.58 -15.29 4.88
CA LEU A 43 -6.04 -16.61 4.51
C LEU A 43 -6.81 -17.22 3.34
N SER A 44 -6.16 -18.17 2.66
CA SER A 44 -6.81 -19.06 1.73
C SER A 44 -7.95 -19.83 2.41
N GLY A 45 -8.92 -20.32 1.63
CA GLY A 45 -10.03 -21.10 2.17
C GLY A 45 -9.63 -22.41 2.88
N ASP A 46 -8.41 -22.92 2.65
CA ASP A 46 -7.85 -24.05 3.40
C ASP A 46 -6.98 -23.64 4.60
N GLY A 47 -6.81 -22.34 4.83
CA GLY A 47 -6.09 -21.75 5.96
C GLY A 47 -4.58 -21.87 5.89
N LYS A 48 -3.99 -22.31 4.76
CA LYS A 48 -2.57 -22.65 4.67
C LYS A 48 -1.68 -21.56 4.07
N SER A 49 -2.25 -20.59 3.39
CA SER A 49 -1.51 -19.48 2.79
C SER A 49 -2.18 -18.14 3.06
N LEU A 50 -1.38 -17.08 3.06
CA LEU A 50 -1.89 -15.71 3.09
C LEU A 50 -2.43 -15.33 1.71
N LEU A 51 -3.57 -14.64 1.69
CA LEU A 51 -4.07 -13.90 0.54
C LEU A 51 -3.75 -12.41 0.67
N TYR A 52 -3.75 -11.92 1.91
CA TYR A 52 -3.49 -10.52 2.23
C TYR A 52 -2.90 -10.39 3.63
N HIS A 53 -2.03 -9.40 3.82
CA HIS A 53 -1.84 -8.78 5.13
C HIS A 53 -1.63 -7.28 4.99
N GLY A 54 -2.02 -6.50 5.99
CA GLY A 54 -1.79 -5.06 5.99
C GLY A 54 -1.87 -4.41 7.35
N GLU A 55 -1.17 -3.30 7.47
CA GLU A 55 -1.17 -2.45 8.66
C GLU A 55 -2.30 -1.43 8.58
N TYR A 56 -2.94 -1.20 9.71
CA TYR A 56 -4.05 -0.27 9.88
C TYR A 56 -3.77 0.67 11.05
N LEU A 57 -4.20 1.92 10.89
CA LEU A 57 -4.14 2.96 11.91
C LEU A 57 -5.47 3.72 11.90
N GLU A 58 -6.15 3.77 13.05
CA GLU A 58 -7.44 4.45 13.22
C GLU A 58 -8.46 4.02 12.15
N GLY A 59 -8.50 2.71 11.88
CA GLY A 59 -9.43 2.08 10.93
C GLY A 59 -9.07 2.26 9.46
N LEU A 60 -8.00 2.98 9.14
CA LEU A 60 -7.55 3.18 7.75
C LEU A 60 -6.29 2.35 7.47
N PRO A 61 -6.13 1.78 6.25
CA PRO A 61 -4.87 1.18 5.85
C PRO A 61 -3.71 2.19 5.98
N HIS A 62 -2.64 1.82 6.68
CA HIS A 62 -1.53 2.70 6.98
C HIS A 62 -0.25 1.87 7.15
N GLY A 63 0.79 2.16 6.38
CA GLY A 63 2.03 1.41 6.36
C GLY A 63 2.11 0.48 5.15
N ILE A 64 2.48 -0.79 5.36
CA ILE A 64 2.65 -1.75 4.27
C ILE A 64 1.43 -2.67 4.13
N SER A 65 0.88 -2.74 2.92
CA SER A 65 -0.08 -3.76 2.49
C SER A 65 0.58 -4.72 1.50
N VAL A 66 0.31 -6.02 1.65
CA VAL A 66 0.85 -7.08 0.81
C VAL A 66 -0.28 -8.02 0.41
N PHE A 67 -0.37 -8.28 -0.89
CA PHE A 67 -1.29 -9.24 -1.47
C PHE A 67 -0.52 -10.39 -2.08
N TYR A 68 -1.12 -11.58 -2.07
CA TYR A 68 -0.49 -12.80 -2.56
C TYR A 68 -1.33 -13.43 -3.66
N HIS A 69 -0.65 -14.08 -4.60
CA HIS A 69 -1.27 -15.00 -5.54
C HIS A 69 -1.58 -16.33 -4.83
N PRO A 70 -2.51 -17.16 -5.36
CA PRO A 70 -2.84 -18.45 -4.76
C PRO A 70 -1.65 -19.40 -4.60
N ASN A 71 -0.59 -19.23 -5.39
CA ASN A 71 0.64 -20.00 -5.31
C ASN A 71 1.62 -19.51 -4.21
N GLY A 72 1.26 -18.46 -3.47
CA GLY A 72 2.05 -17.88 -2.38
C GLY A 72 3.07 -16.82 -2.82
N ASN A 73 3.24 -16.57 -4.12
CA ASN A 73 4.06 -15.45 -4.59
C ASN A 73 3.38 -14.11 -4.30
N TYR A 74 4.17 -13.05 -4.18
CA TYR A 74 3.62 -11.70 -4.06
C TYR A 74 2.81 -11.36 -5.31
N LYS A 75 1.62 -10.82 -5.08
CA LYS A 75 0.78 -10.19 -6.11
C LYS A 75 1.01 -8.69 -6.13
N SER A 76 0.98 -8.05 -4.97
CA SER A 76 1.37 -6.65 -4.83
C SER A 76 1.94 -6.33 -3.47
N LYS A 77 2.69 -5.23 -3.42
CA LYS A 77 3.20 -4.63 -2.20
C LYS A 77 3.10 -3.12 -2.32
N ASP A 78 2.34 -2.54 -1.42
CA ASP A 78 1.90 -1.15 -1.50
C ASP A 78 2.22 -0.43 -0.18
N THR A 79 2.79 0.76 -0.29
CA THR A 79 2.91 1.68 0.85
C THR A 79 1.72 2.63 0.85
N ILE A 80 1.04 2.70 2.00
CA ILE A 80 -0.19 3.45 2.19
C ILE A 80 -0.01 4.39 3.39
N PHE A 81 -0.60 5.57 3.32
CA PHE A 81 -0.63 6.56 4.39
C PHE A 81 -2.06 7.05 4.58
N HIS A 82 -2.68 6.71 5.72
CA HIS A 82 -4.06 7.09 6.08
C HIS A 82 -5.05 6.82 4.93
N GLY A 83 -5.12 5.55 4.49
CA GLY A 83 -6.01 5.07 3.43
C GLY A 83 -5.59 5.43 2.00
N THR A 84 -4.52 6.20 1.84
CA THR A 84 -4.11 6.73 0.53
C THR A 84 -2.73 6.23 0.13
N GLY A 85 -2.55 5.74 -1.11
CA GLY A 85 -1.25 5.27 -1.60
C GLY A 85 -0.16 6.35 -1.49
N HIS A 86 0.95 6.04 -0.83
CA HIS A 86 2.07 6.95 -0.65
C HIS A 86 3.37 6.15 -0.52
N GLY A 87 4.32 6.36 -1.44
CA GLY A 87 5.54 5.57 -1.58
C GLY A 87 5.45 4.58 -2.74
N TRP A 88 6.18 3.47 -2.63
CA TRP A 88 6.28 2.50 -3.72
C TRP A 88 5.10 1.52 -3.74
N SER A 89 4.61 1.26 -4.94
CA SER A 89 3.73 0.15 -5.29
C SER A 89 4.46 -0.77 -6.27
N ARG A 90 4.40 -2.07 -6.02
CA ARG A 90 4.97 -3.11 -6.89
C ARG A 90 3.90 -4.16 -7.14
N ARG A 91 3.78 -4.63 -8.38
CA ARG A 91 2.94 -5.79 -8.73
C ARG A 91 3.73 -6.81 -9.52
N TRP A 92 3.45 -8.08 -9.23
CA TRP A 92 4.08 -9.22 -9.89
C TRP A 92 3.02 -10.13 -10.49
N ASP A 93 3.37 -10.85 -11.54
CA ASP A 93 2.58 -11.95 -12.08
C ASP A 93 2.64 -13.19 -11.17
N GLU A 94 1.91 -14.24 -11.51
CA GLU A 94 1.93 -15.49 -10.74
C GLU A 94 3.31 -16.17 -10.75
N GLN A 95 4.13 -15.95 -11.77
CA GLN A 95 5.49 -16.51 -11.86
C GLN A 95 6.50 -15.72 -11.01
N GLY A 96 6.10 -14.59 -10.44
CA GLY A 96 6.94 -13.71 -9.63
C GLY A 96 7.72 -12.70 -10.45
N ASN A 97 7.39 -12.49 -11.73
CA ASN A 97 8.00 -11.44 -12.54
C ASN A 97 7.36 -10.09 -12.20
N LEU A 98 8.17 -9.04 -12.06
CA LEU A 98 7.69 -7.68 -11.85
C LEU A 98 7.02 -7.18 -13.13
N ILE A 99 5.73 -6.83 -13.03
CA ILE A 99 4.92 -6.32 -14.14
C ILE A 99 4.56 -4.84 -13.97
N PHE A 100 4.70 -4.29 -12.75
CA PHE A 100 4.46 -2.88 -12.48
C PHE A 100 5.29 -2.38 -11.30
N LEU A 101 5.86 -1.19 -11.46
CA LEU A 101 6.57 -0.45 -10.42
C LEU A 101 6.13 1.01 -10.49
N GLY A 102 5.43 1.46 -9.46
CA GLY A 102 4.91 2.83 -9.37
C GLY A 102 5.32 3.52 -8.08
N GLU A 103 5.46 4.83 -8.14
CA GLU A 103 5.64 5.69 -6.98
C GLU A 103 4.44 6.62 -6.87
N TYR A 104 3.80 6.60 -5.71
CA TYR A 104 2.62 7.38 -5.40
C TYR A 104 2.92 8.45 -4.37
N ILE A 105 2.35 9.63 -4.53
CA ILE A 105 2.41 10.69 -3.52
C ILE A 105 0.97 11.06 -3.20
N HIS A 106 0.51 10.62 -2.02
CA HIS A 106 -0.83 10.89 -1.53
C HIS A 106 -1.91 10.60 -2.58
N GLY A 107 -1.84 9.42 -3.20
CA GLY A 107 -2.85 8.90 -4.11
C GLY A 107 -2.68 9.34 -5.56
N ILE A 108 -1.64 10.12 -5.86
CA ILE A 108 -1.28 10.50 -7.23
C ILE A 108 -0.10 9.65 -7.68
N SER A 109 -0.24 8.95 -8.81
CA SER A 109 0.86 8.22 -9.44
C SER A 109 1.88 9.22 -10.01
N ALA A 110 2.99 9.41 -9.30
CA ALA A 110 4.01 10.38 -9.66
C ALA A 110 4.86 9.89 -10.84
N ARG A 111 5.30 8.63 -10.78
CA ARG A 111 5.99 7.94 -11.88
C ARG A 111 5.71 6.45 -11.82
N PHE A 112 5.71 5.78 -12.96
CA PHE A 112 5.60 4.33 -13.02
C PHE A 112 6.28 3.75 -14.27
N ARG A 113 6.51 2.44 -14.21
CA ARG A 113 6.81 1.58 -15.35
C ARG A 113 5.93 0.36 -15.30
N GLU A 114 5.52 -0.09 -16.47
CA GLU A 114 4.70 -1.28 -16.64
C GLU A 114 5.32 -2.15 -17.73
N TRP A 115 5.32 -3.46 -17.51
CA TRP A 115 5.95 -4.43 -18.39
C TRP A 115 4.97 -5.56 -18.74
N ASP A 116 5.11 -6.11 -19.94
CA ASP A 116 4.42 -7.33 -20.34
C ASP A 116 5.11 -8.61 -19.81
N GLU A 117 4.49 -9.75 -20.07
CA GLU A 117 5.00 -11.08 -19.71
C GLU A 117 6.36 -11.41 -20.37
N SER A 118 6.72 -10.73 -21.46
CA SER A 118 8.01 -10.85 -22.14
C SER A 118 9.06 -9.86 -21.62
N ARG A 119 8.78 -9.21 -20.48
CA ARG A 119 9.60 -8.17 -19.83
C ARG A 119 9.89 -6.97 -20.74
N GLN A 120 9.02 -6.71 -21.71
CA GLN A 120 9.11 -5.50 -22.53
C GLN A 120 8.35 -4.38 -21.84
N LEU A 121 8.95 -3.20 -21.78
CA LEU A 121 8.31 -2.00 -21.24
C LEU A 121 7.13 -1.63 -22.14
N THR A 122 5.92 -1.60 -21.58
CA THR A 122 4.68 -1.29 -22.31
C THR A 122 4.19 0.12 -22.05
N ASP A 123 4.44 0.66 -20.86
CA ASP A 123 4.07 2.02 -20.50
C ASP A 123 5.05 2.60 -19.48
N GLU A 124 5.24 3.91 -19.52
CA GLU A 124 6.03 4.64 -18.54
C GLU A 124 5.53 6.06 -18.32
N LYS A 125 5.65 6.50 -17.07
CA LYS A 125 5.52 7.88 -16.67
C LYS A 125 6.72 8.23 -15.82
N MET A 126 7.48 9.24 -16.21
CA MET A 126 8.69 9.64 -15.51
C MET A 126 8.47 10.72 -14.45
N GLU A 127 7.41 11.53 -14.60
CA GLU A 127 7.07 12.59 -13.66
C GLU A 127 5.57 12.95 -13.69
N PRO A 128 5.04 13.57 -12.62
CA PRO A 128 3.68 14.10 -12.63
C PRO A 128 3.56 15.33 -13.53
N SER A 129 2.40 15.51 -14.14
CA SER A 129 2.01 16.72 -14.86
C SER A 129 1.91 17.93 -13.93
N ASN A 130 1.87 19.15 -14.48
CA ASN A 130 1.70 20.37 -13.70
C ASN A 130 0.41 20.38 -12.87
N MET A 131 -0.67 19.79 -13.40
CA MET A 131 -1.94 19.67 -12.67
C MET A 131 -1.80 18.70 -11.48
N GLU A 132 -1.14 17.57 -11.69
CA GLU A 132 -0.88 16.59 -10.62
C GLU A 132 0.05 17.14 -9.55
N LYS A 133 1.10 17.88 -9.92
CA LYS A 133 1.98 18.59 -8.98
C LYS A 133 1.18 19.57 -8.10
N ALA A 134 0.25 20.33 -8.69
CA ALA A 134 -0.61 21.24 -7.91
C ALA A 134 -1.51 20.50 -6.90
N ILE A 135 -2.05 19.33 -7.28
CA ILE A 135 -2.87 18.48 -6.39
C ILE A 135 -1.99 17.88 -5.28
N ILE A 136 -0.80 17.38 -5.62
CA ILE A 136 0.18 16.85 -4.65
C ILE A 136 0.51 17.93 -3.62
N ASP A 137 0.85 19.14 -4.06
CA ASP A 137 1.16 20.28 -3.18
C ASP A 137 0.01 20.61 -2.23
N GLN A 138 -1.23 20.59 -2.73
CA GLN A 138 -2.42 20.80 -1.90
C GLN A 138 -2.56 19.72 -0.84
N ARG A 139 -2.38 18.44 -1.22
CA ARG A 139 -2.47 17.30 -0.29
C ARG A 139 -1.36 17.36 0.75
N ILE A 140 -0.12 17.62 0.37
CA ILE A 140 1.00 17.78 1.31
C ILE A 140 0.69 18.86 2.35
N ARG A 141 0.15 20.01 1.95
CA ARG A 141 -0.25 21.07 2.90
C ARG A 141 -1.34 20.59 3.85
N MET A 142 -2.35 19.89 3.35
CA MET A 142 -3.42 19.31 4.15
C MET A 142 -2.88 18.31 5.18
N TYR A 143 -2.03 17.35 4.74
CA TYR A 143 -1.45 16.35 5.63
C TYR A 143 -0.52 16.98 6.69
N LYS A 144 0.29 17.98 6.33
CA LYS A 144 1.13 18.72 7.29
C LYS A 144 0.34 19.49 8.34
N GLN A 145 -0.88 19.92 8.00
CA GLN A 145 -1.77 20.58 8.95
C GLN A 145 -2.42 19.59 9.93
N HIS A 146 -2.77 18.39 9.48
CA HIS A 146 -3.51 17.41 10.29
C HIS A 146 -2.60 16.42 11.03
N TRP A 147 -1.46 16.03 10.44
CA TRP A 147 -0.49 15.07 10.97
C TRP A 147 0.95 15.59 10.86
N PRO A 148 1.32 16.68 11.54
CA PRO A 148 2.62 17.35 11.34
C PRO A 148 3.84 16.46 11.66
N GLU A 149 3.73 15.56 12.63
CA GLU A 149 4.83 14.68 13.03
C GLU A 149 5.02 13.51 12.04
N GLU A 150 3.92 12.84 11.66
CA GLU A 150 3.95 11.73 10.69
C GLU A 150 4.26 12.20 9.27
N SER A 151 3.89 13.46 8.94
CA SER A 151 4.07 14.03 7.61
C SER A 151 5.39 14.76 7.37
N ALA A 152 6.26 14.83 8.38
CA ALA A 152 7.56 15.49 8.28
C ALA A 152 8.45 14.89 7.18
N GLY A 153 8.26 13.61 6.84
CA GLY A 153 8.94 12.91 5.75
C GLY A 153 8.15 12.83 4.43
N LEU A 154 6.95 13.41 4.36
CA LEU A 154 6.08 13.41 3.16
C LEU A 154 6.43 14.64 2.30
N SER A 155 7.51 14.54 1.55
CA SER A 155 8.07 15.58 0.68
C SER A 155 8.22 15.06 -0.76
N TYR A 156 8.71 15.88 -1.68
CA TYR A 156 9.14 15.39 -2.99
C TYR A 156 10.45 14.60 -2.94
N ASP A 157 11.03 14.36 -1.74
CA ASP A 157 12.37 13.79 -1.60
C ASP A 157 12.50 12.40 -2.24
N PHE A 158 11.38 11.71 -2.48
CA PHE A 158 11.32 10.44 -3.20
C PHE A 158 11.57 10.60 -4.72
N LEU A 159 11.19 11.74 -5.30
CA LEU A 159 11.45 12.10 -6.70
C LEU A 159 12.88 12.60 -6.92
N GLU A 160 13.48 13.26 -5.92
CA GLU A 160 14.66 14.10 -6.17
C GLU A 160 16.03 13.43 -6.13
N ASN A 161 16.20 12.17 -5.70
CA ASN A 161 17.58 11.61 -5.69
C ASN A 161 17.76 10.09 -5.70
N LYS A 162 16.76 9.32 -6.13
CA LYS A 162 16.93 7.87 -6.31
C LYS A 162 16.32 7.48 -7.64
N GLY A 163 17.14 6.88 -8.51
CA GLY A 163 16.64 6.19 -9.70
C GLY A 163 15.60 5.13 -9.31
N TRP A 164 15.11 4.38 -10.29
CA TRP A 164 14.23 3.26 -9.98
C TRP A 164 14.90 2.34 -8.95
N PRO A 165 14.20 1.91 -7.89
CA PRO A 165 14.73 0.93 -6.96
C PRO A 165 15.10 -0.33 -7.74
N GLU A 166 16.07 -1.09 -7.23
CA GLU A 166 16.39 -2.40 -7.80
C GLU A 166 15.12 -3.27 -7.85
N GLU A 167 14.96 -3.98 -8.97
CA GLU A 167 13.85 -4.90 -9.25
C GLU A 167 13.89 -6.12 -8.31
#